data_AF-A0A7X2PFB6-F1
#
_entry.id   AF-A0A7X2PFB6-F1
#
_cell.length_a   1.000
_cell.length_b   1.000
_cell.length_c   1.000
_cell.angle_alpha   90.00
_cell.angle_beta   90.00
_cell.angle_gamma   90.00
#
_symmetry.space_group_name_H-M   'P 1'
#
loop_
_entity.id
_entity.type
_entity.pdbx_description
1 polymer ?
#
loop_
_entity_poly.entity_id
_entity_poly.type
_entity_poly.pdbx_seq_one_letter_code
_entity_poly.pdbx_strand_id
1 'polypeptide(L)'
;MEYVLVIVGARFPANNVRVREANIKSALMALILTGTATAGTVTFAGFTFDPFNAVSAASVIEGSIEGTFSTSAFAAAASYPSFDRSRTVGRLLGGEGDGARYASLPEKGGTAPTPNVNRATIEVNWGSGVSLPNGAGNDFVVYEIGTYDGFAVSVKPAGSATFTDARYEFADSYQASNDVNSVAFDLSDFGLSSGESISAIRIRNIFNGDAGSSADKVANSSGQGRVITGSSEGYSTAYRLRSAAGKSGFSSTRLGGDIVYVAGLRNVEASVSLAAPPSAVPEPASMILIGSGLFLIAKFGAKALGK
;
A
#
# COMPACT_ATOMS: atom_id res chain seq x y z
N MET A 1 -22.11 12.30 -12.42
CA MET A 1 -22.31 12.02 -10.98
C MET A 1 -23.16 13.13 -10.42
N GLU A 2 -24.28 12.78 -9.80
CA GLU A 2 -25.20 13.71 -9.15
C GLU A 2 -24.91 13.64 -7.64
N TYR A 3 -24.36 14.70 -7.06
CA TYR A 3 -24.05 14.73 -5.63
C TYR A 3 -25.28 15.25 -4.87
N VAL A 4 -25.90 14.39 -4.06
CA VAL A 4 -26.96 14.78 -3.12
C VAL A 4 -26.32 15.19 -1.80
N LEU A 5 -26.30 16.49 -1.52
CA LEU A 5 -25.80 17.04 -0.25
C LEU A 5 -26.92 17.01 0.80
N VAL A 6 -26.81 16.10 1.78
CA VAL A 6 -27.71 16.05 2.94
C VAL A 6 -27.18 16.97 4.03
N ILE A 7 -27.83 18.12 4.22
CA ILE A 7 -27.51 19.04 5.32
C ILE A 7 -28.29 18.59 6.57
N VAL A 8 -27.58 18.03 7.54
CA VAL A 8 -28.15 17.70 8.86
C VAL A 8 -28.30 19.00 9.66
N GLY A 9 -29.55 19.43 9.86
CA GLY A 9 -29.86 20.69 10.55
C GLY A 9 -29.53 20.65 12.04
N ALA A 10 -28.50 21.36 12.46
CA ALA A 10 -28.29 21.69 13.87
C ALA A 10 -29.29 22.79 14.31
N ARG A 11 -30.06 22.52 15.37
CA ARG A 11 -30.97 23.50 15.98
C ARG A 11 -30.15 24.49 16.83
N PHE A 12 -30.14 25.76 16.45
CA PHE A 12 -29.52 26.84 17.21
C PHE A 12 -30.58 27.74 17.88
N PRO A 13 -30.29 28.34 19.05
CA PRO A 13 -31.21 29.21 19.77
C PRO A 13 -31.52 30.51 19.02
N ALA A 14 -32.78 30.95 19.09
CA ALA A 14 -33.48 31.84 18.15
C ALA A 14 -33.02 33.31 18.05
N ASN A 15 -32.00 33.75 18.79
CA ASN A 15 -31.78 35.19 19.01
C ASN A 15 -30.69 35.86 18.14
N ASN A 16 -30.16 35.18 17.11
CA ASN A 16 -29.07 35.73 16.26
C ASN A 16 -29.24 35.45 14.75
N VAL A 17 -30.47 35.51 14.23
CA VAL A 17 -30.81 34.98 12.90
C VAL A 17 -30.43 35.92 11.74
N ARG A 18 -30.46 37.25 11.90
CA ARG A 18 -30.43 38.16 10.72
C ARG A 18 -29.04 38.54 10.18
N VAL A 19 -27.96 38.41 10.95
CA VAL A 19 -26.60 38.80 10.50
C VAL A 19 -25.82 37.61 9.89
N ARG A 20 -26.31 36.38 10.03
CA ARG A 20 -25.59 35.16 9.63
C ARG A 20 -26.05 34.53 8.31
N GLU A 21 -27.25 34.83 7.83
CA GLU A 21 -27.73 34.33 6.53
C GLU A 21 -26.95 34.89 5.34
N ALA A 22 -26.45 36.13 5.43
CA ALA A 22 -25.61 36.73 4.38
C ALA A 22 -24.21 36.11 4.30
N ASN A 23 -23.63 35.71 5.44
CA ASN A 23 -22.29 35.11 5.49
C ASN A 23 -22.29 33.62 5.10
N ILE A 24 -23.38 32.90 5.35
CA ILE A 24 -23.51 31.50 4.92
C ILE A 24 -23.74 31.43 3.40
N LYS A 25 -24.54 32.33 2.81
CA LYS A 25 -24.72 32.36 1.34
C LYS A 25 -23.44 32.74 0.60
N SER A 26 -22.65 33.70 1.12
CA SER A 26 -21.38 34.10 0.49
C SER A 26 -20.27 33.05 0.65
N ALA A 27 -20.22 32.29 1.75
CA ALA A 27 -19.28 31.17 1.92
C ALA A 27 -19.68 29.94 1.08
N LEU A 28 -20.99 29.71 0.89
CA LEU A 28 -21.50 28.57 0.10
C LEU A 28 -21.39 28.79 -1.42
N MET A 29 -21.40 30.05 -1.89
CA MET A 29 -21.21 30.37 -3.31
C MET A 29 -19.75 30.37 -3.77
N ALA A 30 -18.79 30.51 -2.85
CA ALA A 30 -17.37 30.42 -3.17
C ALA A 30 -16.85 28.98 -3.36
N LEU A 31 -17.64 27.96 -2.99
CA LEU A 31 -17.25 26.54 -3.06
C LEU A 31 -17.66 25.84 -4.36
N ILE A 32 -18.42 26.48 -5.24
CA ILE A 32 -19.04 25.81 -6.40
C ILE A 32 -18.70 26.53 -7.70
N LEU A 33 -17.41 26.74 -8.03
CA LEU A 33 -17.02 27.11 -9.39
C LEU A 33 -15.53 26.89 -9.71
N THR A 34 -14.85 25.99 -9.01
CA THR A 34 -13.66 25.37 -9.60
C THR A 34 -14.18 24.34 -10.59
N GLY A 35 -14.33 24.75 -11.85
CA GLY A 35 -14.60 23.83 -12.94
C GLY A 35 -13.60 22.69 -12.83
N THR A 36 -14.09 21.47 -12.60
CA THR A 36 -13.29 20.27 -12.68
C THR A 36 -12.85 20.17 -14.13
N ALA A 37 -11.71 20.77 -14.46
CA ALA A 37 -10.99 20.37 -15.65
C ALA A 37 -10.85 18.86 -15.50
N THR A 38 -11.53 18.10 -16.36
CA THR A 38 -11.29 16.68 -16.49
C THR A 38 -9.83 16.59 -16.85
N ALA A 39 -9.00 16.19 -15.90
CA ALA A 39 -7.60 15.92 -16.16
C ALA A 39 -7.56 14.97 -17.35
N GLY A 40 -6.81 15.32 -18.39
CA GLY A 40 -6.58 14.37 -19.46
C GLY A 40 -5.95 13.12 -18.85
N THR A 41 -6.43 11.95 -19.24
CA THR A 41 -5.72 10.71 -18.92
C THR A 41 -4.36 10.70 -19.63
N VAL A 42 -3.40 9.99 -19.04
CA VAL A 42 -2.10 9.74 -19.66
C VAL A 42 -1.96 8.25 -19.91
N THR A 43 -1.46 7.87 -21.09
CA THR A 43 -1.06 6.49 -21.39
C THR A 43 0.45 6.40 -21.34
N PHE A 44 0.98 5.60 -20.43
CA PHE A 44 2.42 5.45 -20.19
C PHE A 44 2.78 3.98 -19.94
N ALA A 45 3.73 3.46 -20.72
CA ALA A 45 4.18 2.06 -20.71
C ALA A 45 3.04 1.05 -20.50
N GLY A 46 2.09 1.03 -21.45
CA GLY A 46 0.99 0.05 -21.48
C GLY A 46 -0.24 0.37 -20.63
N PHE A 47 -0.17 1.33 -19.70
CA PHE A 47 -1.28 1.65 -18.80
C PHE A 47 -1.80 3.06 -19.00
N THR A 48 -3.11 3.25 -18.80
CA THR A 48 -3.78 4.55 -18.88
C THR A 48 -4.36 4.91 -17.52
N PHE A 49 -4.04 6.10 -17.02
CA PHE A 49 -4.50 6.58 -15.72
C PHE A 49 -4.71 8.10 -15.72
N ASP A 50 -5.46 8.61 -14.74
CA ASP A 50 -5.52 10.04 -14.43
C ASP A 50 -4.24 10.42 -13.64
N PRO A 51 -3.44 11.41 -14.08
CA PRO A 51 -2.26 11.87 -13.35
C PRO A 51 -2.53 12.25 -11.88
N PHE A 52 -3.75 12.64 -11.51
CA PHE A 52 -4.11 12.91 -10.12
C PHE A 52 -4.11 11.65 -9.24
N ASN A 53 -4.23 10.46 -9.83
CA ASN A 53 -4.15 9.17 -9.13
C ASN A 53 -2.71 8.72 -8.86
N ALA A 54 -1.70 9.51 -9.24
CA ALA A 54 -0.32 9.23 -8.86
C ALA A 54 -0.08 9.45 -7.36
N VAL A 55 0.81 8.65 -6.76
CA VAL A 55 1.22 8.86 -5.36
C VAL A 55 1.83 10.25 -5.19
N SER A 56 1.65 10.85 -4.01
CA SER A 56 2.06 12.22 -3.72
C SER A 56 3.01 12.34 -2.52
N ALA A 57 3.30 11.23 -1.84
CA ALA A 57 4.29 11.17 -0.79
C ALA A 57 5.04 9.84 -0.83
N ALA A 58 6.30 9.86 -0.40
CA ALA A 58 7.14 8.69 -0.23
C ALA A 58 8.02 8.83 1.01
N SER A 59 8.39 7.72 1.63
CA SER A 59 9.33 7.66 2.74
C SER A 59 10.14 6.38 2.73
N VAL A 60 11.38 6.44 3.20
CA VAL A 60 12.20 5.25 3.45
C VAL A 60 11.77 4.62 4.78
N ILE A 61 11.42 3.34 4.75
CA ILE A 61 10.98 2.58 5.94
C ILE A 61 12.12 1.75 6.53
N GLU A 62 12.93 1.16 5.66
CA GLU A 62 14.01 0.24 6.03
C GLU A 62 15.15 0.37 5.03
N GLY A 63 16.38 0.21 5.50
CA GLY A 63 17.59 0.25 4.68
C GLY A 63 17.94 1.64 4.17
N SER A 64 18.98 1.68 3.33
CA SER A 64 19.38 2.87 2.58
C SER A 64 18.86 2.75 1.16
N ILE A 65 18.46 3.86 0.54
CA ILE A 65 18.12 3.94 -0.87
C ILE A 65 19.32 4.55 -1.59
N GLU A 66 19.74 3.99 -2.72
CA GLU A 66 20.76 4.61 -3.56
C GLU A 66 20.08 5.73 -4.37
N GLY A 67 20.32 6.98 -3.98
CA GLY A 67 19.75 8.16 -4.60
C GLY A 67 20.37 8.51 -5.96
N THR A 68 20.57 7.51 -6.85
CA THR A 68 21.08 7.77 -8.19
C THR A 68 19.94 8.34 -9.03
N PHE A 69 19.71 9.63 -8.89
CA PHE A 69 18.68 10.34 -9.62
C PHE A 69 19.18 10.62 -11.06
N SER A 70 19.18 9.66 -11.99
CA SER A 70 19.51 9.95 -13.40
C SER A 70 18.28 10.44 -14.17
N THR A 71 18.43 11.51 -14.94
CA THR A 71 17.34 12.15 -15.70
C THR A 71 17.17 11.58 -17.12
N SER A 72 18.16 10.84 -17.65
CA SER A 72 18.27 10.60 -19.10
C SER A 72 17.30 9.54 -19.64
N ALA A 73 17.11 8.42 -18.95
CA ALA A 73 16.22 7.37 -19.44
C ALA A 73 14.73 7.79 -19.39
N PHE A 74 14.34 8.55 -18.36
CA PHE A 74 12.99 9.11 -18.25
C PHE A 74 12.82 10.47 -18.98
N ALA A 75 13.87 11.04 -19.58
CA ALA A 75 13.80 12.36 -20.24
C ALA A 75 12.80 12.39 -21.40
N ALA A 76 12.58 11.25 -22.07
CA ALA A 76 11.58 11.09 -23.13
C ALA A 76 10.14 11.28 -22.62
N ALA A 77 9.93 11.33 -21.29
CA ALA A 77 8.68 11.76 -20.69
C ALA A 77 8.27 13.20 -21.07
N ALA A 78 9.16 13.99 -21.68
CA ALA A 78 8.81 15.28 -22.31
C ALA A 78 7.71 15.14 -23.37
N SER A 79 7.59 13.94 -23.95
CA SER A 79 6.54 13.59 -24.91
C SER A 79 5.17 13.37 -24.25
N TYR A 80 5.09 13.39 -22.91
CA TYR A 80 3.84 13.27 -22.15
C TYR A 80 3.60 14.55 -21.33
N PRO A 81 3.01 15.60 -21.91
CA PRO A 81 2.80 16.88 -21.23
C PRO A 81 1.96 16.78 -19.96
N SER A 82 1.09 15.77 -19.86
CA SER A 82 0.25 15.50 -18.69
C SER A 82 0.93 14.65 -17.61
N PHE A 83 2.15 14.16 -17.84
CA PHE A 83 2.87 13.37 -16.84
C PHE A 83 3.46 14.28 -15.76
N ASP A 84 2.99 14.14 -14.52
CA ASP A 84 3.48 14.93 -13.39
C ASP A 84 4.82 14.39 -12.86
N ARG A 85 5.91 14.96 -13.37
CA ARG A 85 7.27 14.64 -12.94
C ARG A 85 7.55 14.98 -11.49
N SER A 86 6.76 15.86 -10.86
CA SER A 86 6.95 16.19 -9.45
C SER A 86 6.62 15.01 -8.53
N ARG A 87 5.82 14.05 -9.02
CA ARG A 87 5.39 12.84 -8.31
C ARG A 87 6.26 11.61 -8.54
N THR A 88 7.41 11.76 -9.21
CA THR A 88 8.34 10.63 -9.34
C THR A 88 8.92 10.26 -7.99
N VAL A 89 9.07 8.97 -7.72
CA VAL A 89 9.42 8.44 -6.39
C VAL A 89 10.72 9.05 -5.86
N GLY A 90 11.73 9.22 -6.71
CA GLY A 90 12.99 9.84 -6.31
C GLY A 90 12.83 11.29 -5.83
N ARG A 91 11.91 12.06 -6.43
CA ARG A 91 11.59 13.43 -5.98
C ARG A 91 10.82 13.42 -4.67
N LEU A 92 9.85 12.51 -4.53
CA LEU A 92 9.07 12.36 -3.30
C LEU A 92 9.94 11.97 -2.10
N LEU A 93 11.08 11.30 -2.33
CA LEU A 93 12.09 10.96 -1.33
C LEU A 93 13.12 12.09 -1.08
N GLY A 94 12.93 13.27 -1.68
CA GLY A 94 13.79 14.43 -1.45
C GLY A 94 14.91 14.63 -2.48
N GLY A 95 14.90 13.91 -3.60
CA GLY A 95 15.84 14.14 -4.70
C GLY A 95 15.67 15.53 -5.33
N GLU A 96 16.74 16.32 -5.34
CA GLU A 96 16.74 17.69 -5.87
C GLU A 96 16.85 17.73 -7.42
N GLY A 97 16.64 18.92 -8.00
CA GLY A 97 16.86 19.23 -9.42
C GLY A 97 15.66 18.97 -10.36
N ASP A 98 15.78 19.45 -11.60
CA ASP A 98 14.72 19.39 -12.60
C ASP A 98 14.69 18.06 -13.34
N GLY A 99 13.51 17.43 -13.41
CA GLY A 99 13.31 16.16 -14.13
C GLY A 99 12.71 15.06 -13.28
N ALA A 100 12.35 13.96 -13.93
CA ALA A 100 11.91 12.76 -13.26
C ALA A 100 13.10 12.08 -12.58
N ARG A 101 12.86 11.57 -11.37
CA ARG A 101 13.89 10.91 -10.55
C ARG A 101 13.35 9.57 -10.05
N TYR A 102 14.17 8.53 -10.11
CA TYR A 102 13.84 7.22 -9.55
C TYR A 102 14.54 6.99 -8.22
N ALA A 103 14.13 5.94 -7.52
CA ALA A 103 14.74 5.47 -6.28
C ALA A 103 15.29 4.07 -6.53
N SER A 104 16.62 3.92 -6.50
CA SER A 104 17.24 2.60 -6.57
C SER A 104 17.14 1.94 -5.22
N LEU A 105 16.40 0.84 -5.16
CA LEU A 105 16.53 -0.07 -4.03
C LEU A 105 17.92 -0.69 -4.19
N PRO A 106 18.84 -0.58 -3.22
CA PRO A 106 20.23 -0.98 -3.40
C PRO A 106 20.33 -2.40 -3.95
N GLU A 107 20.98 -2.48 -5.09
CA GLU A 107 21.69 -3.68 -5.49
C GLU A 107 22.92 -3.80 -4.60
N LYS A 108 23.32 -5.03 -4.32
CA LYS A 108 24.45 -5.28 -3.45
C LYS A 108 25.72 -4.55 -3.94
N GLY A 109 26.15 -3.52 -3.22
CA GLY A 109 27.52 -3.01 -3.29
C GLY A 109 28.49 -3.92 -2.51
N GLY A 110 29.36 -4.64 -3.21
CA GLY A 110 30.48 -5.38 -2.60
C GLY A 110 30.79 -6.74 -3.23
N THR A 111 32.06 -7.13 -3.20
CA THR A 111 32.61 -8.35 -3.81
C THR A 111 31.73 -9.58 -3.50
N ALA A 112 31.45 -10.41 -4.51
CA ALA A 112 30.79 -11.70 -4.32
C ALA A 112 31.54 -12.58 -3.30
N PRO A 113 30.88 -13.42 -2.49
CA PRO A 113 29.44 -13.71 -2.41
C PRO A 113 28.83 -13.36 -1.04
N THR A 114 28.61 -12.08 -0.72
CA THR A 114 27.65 -11.74 0.35
C THR A 114 26.22 -11.79 -0.23
N PRO A 115 25.26 -12.50 0.40
CA PRO A 115 23.85 -12.41 0.06
C PRO A 115 23.35 -10.95 0.05
N ASN A 116 22.26 -10.67 -0.65
CA ASN A 116 21.52 -9.42 -0.42
C ASN A 116 21.00 -9.49 1.03
N VAL A 117 21.76 -8.91 1.97
CA VAL A 117 21.49 -9.02 3.42
C VAL A 117 20.68 -7.85 3.96
N ASN A 118 20.63 -6.74 3.22
CA ASN A 118 19.97 -5.52 3.68
C ASN A 118 18.71 -5.29 2.86
N ARG A 119 17.56 -5.48 3.52
CA ARG A 119 16.27 -5.14 2.95
C ARG A 119 16.19 -3.62 2.85
N ALA A 120 15.80 -3.12 1.69
CA ALA A 120 15.44 -1.73 1.50
C ALA A 120 13.96 -1.67 1.16
N THR A 121 13.23 -0.83 1.89
CA THR A 121 11.79 -0.68 1.73
C THR A 121 11.45 0.80 1.66
N ILE A 122 10.73 1.19 0.62
CA ILE A 122 10.06 2.48 0.53
C ILE A 122 8.56 2.29 0.75
N GLU A 123 7.91 3.31 1.30
CA GLU A 123 6.45 3.41 1.38
C GLU A 123 6.01 4.62 0.55
N VAL A 124 4.99 4.45 -0.26
CA VAL A 124 4.36 5.50 -1.06
C VAL A 124 2.87 5.57 -0.76
N ASN A 125 2.29 6.77 -0.83
CA ASN A 125 0.86 6.98 -0.61
C ASN A 125 0.36 8.25 -1.32
N TRP A 126 -0.97 8.46 -1.30
CA TRP A 126 -1.65 9.59 -1.94
C TRP A 126 -1.89 10.79 -1.00
N GLY A 127 -1.18 10.83 0.13
CA GLY A 127 -1.39 11.80 1.20
C GLY A 127 -2.43 11.34 2.22
N SER A 128 -2.62 12.17 3.26
CA SER A 128 -3.54 11.87 4.35
C SER A 128 -4.99 11.94 3.87
N GLY A 129 -5.80 10.95 4.27
CA GLY A 129 -7.22 10.91 3.96
C GLY A 129 -7.53 10.61 2.50
N VAL A 130 -6.60 10.01 1.75
CA VAL A 130 -6.81 9.55 0.38
C VAL A 130 -6.51 8.05 0.30
N SER A 131 -7.35 7.31 -0.41
CA SER A 131 -7.22 5.86 -0.57
C SER A 131 -7.55 5.41 -1.99
N LEU A 132 -6.98 4.28 -2.40
CA LEU A 132 -7.26 3.63 -3.69
C LEU A 132 -8.20 2.45 -3.49
N PRO A 133 -9.42 2.46 -4.08
CA PRO A 133 -10.35 1.34 -3.96
C PRO A 133 -9.94 0.14 -4.83
N ASN A 134 -10.20 -1.06 -4.31
CA ASN A 134 -10.14 -2.33 -5.01
C ASN A 134 -11.33 -2.48 -5.95
N GLY A 135 -11.06 -2.77 -7.22
CA GLY A 135 -12.08 -3.11 -8.21
C GLY A 135 -11.67 -4.31 -9.07
N ALA A 136 -12.34 -4.49 -10.21
CA ALA A 136 -12.05 -5.61 -11.09
C ALA A 136 -10.75 -5.41 -11.90
N GLY A 137 -9.78 -6.31 -11.74
CA GLY A 137 -8.49 -6.28 -12.44
C GLY A 137 -7.48 -5.33 -11.80
N ASN A 138 -6.42 -5.00 -12.53
CA ASN A 138 -5.32 -4.18 -11.99
C ASN A 138 -5.80 -2.80 -11.48
N ASP A 139 -5.42 -2.47 -10.24
CA ASP A 139 -5.84 -1.25 -9.54
C ASP A 139 -4.73 -0.21 -9.44
N PHE A 140 -3.47 -0.63 -9.46
CA PHE A 140 -2.32 0.27 -9.52
C PHE A 140 -1.18 -0.33 -10.35
N VAL A 141 -0.25 0.55 -10.73
CA VAL A 141 0.95 0.20 -11.47
C VAL A 141 2.18 0.82 -10.81
N VAL A 142 3.27 0.05 -10.75
CA VAL A 142 4.60 0.48 -10.35
C VAL A 142 5.49 0.47 -11.59
N TYR A 143 6.16 1.59 -11.84
CA TYR A 143 7.10 1.74 -12.94
C TYR A 143 8.53 1.68 -12.43
N GLU A 144 9.34 0.94 -13.17
CA GLU A 144 10.77 0.77 -12.93
C GLU A 144 11.54 1.15 -14.20
N ILE A 145 12.67 1.83 -14.05
CA ILE A 145 13.50 2.23 -15.18
C ILE A 145 14.60 1.19 -15.46
N GLY A 146 15.05 1.09 -16.70
CA GLY A 146 16.14 0.21 -17.09
C GLY A 146 15.73 -1.24 -17.28
N THR A 147 16.61 -2.14 -16.84
CA THR A 147 16.37 -3.57 -16.90
C THR A 147 15.47 -3.98 -15.72
N TYR A 148 14.48 -4.84 -15.95
CA TYR A 148 13.56 -5.25 -14.87
C TYR A 148 14.29 -6.04 -13.76
N ASP A 149 14.51 -5.47 -12.58
CA ASP A 149 15.33 -6.07 -11.53
C ASP A 149 14.52 -6.61 -10.34
N GLY A 150 13.20 -6.62 -10.48
CA GLY A 150 12.29 -7.34 -9.61
C GLY A 150 12.18 -6.70 -8.22
N PHE A 151 10.94 -6.53 -7.78
CA PHE A 151 10.64 -5.97 -6.47
C PHE A 151 9.37 -6.60 -5.94
N ALA A 152 9.20 -6.59 -4.63
CA ALA A 152 7.98 -7.05 -3.99
C ALA A 152 7.17 -5.88 -3.45
N VAL A 153 5.86 -6.00 -3.56
CA VAL A 153 4.88 -5.03 -3.10
C VAL A 153 4.07 -5.60 -1.93
N SER A 154 3.76 -4.78 -0.94
CA SER A 154 2.73 -5.06 0.06
C SER A 154 1.84 -3.83 0.19
N VAL A 155 0.56 -4.02 0.52
CA VAL A 155 -0.39 -2.92 0.60
C VAL A 155 -0.94 -2.78 2.01
N LYS A 156 -1.34 -1.56 2.40
CA LYS A 156 -1.96 -1.29 3.70
C LYS A 156 -3.45 -1.00 3.50
N PRO A 157 -4.35 -1.94 3.85
CA PRO A 157 -5.78 -1.69 3.83
C PRO A 157 -6.12 -0.40 4.59
N ALA A 158 -7.04 0.40 4.06
CA ALA A 158 -7.49 1.64 4.66
C ALA A 158 -8.10 1.35 6.05
N GLY A 159 -7.66 2.10 7.07
CA GLY A 159 -8.04 1.84 8.46
C GLY A 159 -7.27 0.72 9.16
N SER A 160 -6.43 -0.05 8.45
CA SER A 160 -5.54 -1.02 9.08
C SER A 160 -4.24 -0.38 9.58
N ALA A 161 -3.66 -0.95 10.64
CA ALA A 161 -2.30 -0.62 11.08
C ALA A 161 -1.23 -1.51 10.41
N THR A 162 -1.64 -2.62 9.80
CA THR A 162 -0.74 -3.64 9.23
C THR A 162 -0.78 -3.63 7.71
N PHE A 163 0.36 -4.00 7.12
CA PHE A 163 0.46 -4.32 5.71
C PHE A 163 0.12 -5.79 5.48
N THR A 164 -0.33 -6.11 4.27
CA THR A 164 -0.45 -7.48 3.79
C THR A 164 0.93 -8.14 3.63
N ASP A 165 0.93 -9.45 3.36
CA ASP A 165 2.14 -10.11 2.88
C ASP A 165 2.65 -9.48 1.58
N ALA A 166 3.95 -9.64 1.31
CA ALA A 166 4.51 -9.21 0.03
C ALA A 166 4.01 -10.06 -1.12
N ARG A 167 3.99 -9.45 -2.28
CA ARG A 167 3.70 -10.06 -3.56
C ARG A 167 4.69 -9.59 -4.60
N TYR A 168 5.21 -10.51 -5.39
CA TYR A 168 6.07 -10.26 -6.54
C TYR A 168 5.29 -10.61 -7.81
N GLU A 169 5.40 -9.81 -8.86
CA GLU A 169 4.76 -10.03 -10.16
C GLU A 169 5.79 -9.88 -11.28
N PHE A 170 5.56 -10.49 -12.45
CA PHE A 170 6.34 -10.22 -13.65
C PHE A 170 5.99 -8.84 -14.21
N ALA A 171 6.90 -8.24 -14.97
CA ALA A 171 6.57 -7.03 -15.73
C ALA A 171 5.51 -7.34 -16.80
N ASP A 172 4.45 -6.52 -16.83
CA ASP A 172 3.38 -6.59 -17.82
C ASP A 172 3.80 -6.01 -19.17
N SER A 173 4.65 -4.99 -19.16
CA SER A 173 5.09 -4.32 -20.36
C SER A 173 6.48 -3.67 -20.20
N TYR A 174 7.13 -3.46 -21.34
CA TYR A 174 8.37 -2.69 -21.45
C TYR A 174 8.24 -1.67 -22.58
N GLN A 175 8.51 -0.41 -22.28
CA GLN A 175 8.52 0.68 -23.25
C GLN A 175 9.96 1.13 -23.54
N ALA A 176 10.53 0.61 -24.62
CA ALA A 176 11.90 0.88 -25.03
C ALA A 176 12.23 2.37 -25.22
N SER A 177 11.27 3.20 -25.65
CA SER A 177 11.50 4.64 -25.88
C SER A 177 11.82 5.44 -24.60
N ASN A 178 11.37 4.93 -23.44
CA ASN A 178 11.60 5.54 -22.14
C ASN A 178 12.44 4.63 -21.23
N ASP A 179 12.82 3.45 -21.72
CA ASP A 179 13.48 2.40 -20.95
C ASP A 179 12.75 2.12 -19.63
N VAL A 180 11.44 1.85 -19.69
CA VAL A 180 10.59 1.66 -18.51
C VAL A 180 9.86 0.32 -18.58
N ASN A 181 9.91 -0.42 -17.48
CA ASN A 181 9.07 -1.57 -17.19
C ASN A 181 7.87 -1.12 -16.36
N SER A 182 6.73 -1.77 -16.58
CA SER A 182 5.51 -1.55 -15.79
C SER A 182 5.06 -2.87 -15.16
N VAL A 183 4.79 -2.85 -13.86
CA VAL A 183 4.23 -3.97 -13.11
C VAL A 183 2.92 -3.51 -12.49
N ALA A 184 1.81 -4.12 -12.90
CA ALA A 184 0.49 -3.80 -12.41
C ALA A 184 0.00 -4.85 -11.43
N PHE A 185 -0.84 -4.40 -10.50
CA PHE A 185 -1.28 -5.19 -9.35
C PHE A 185 -2.80 -5.06 -9.17
N ASP A 186 -3.47 -6.20 -9.04
CA ASP A 186 -4.86 -6.33 -8.59
C ASP A 186 -4.88 -6.39 -7.04
N LEU A 187 -5.72 -5.60 -6.38
CA LEU A 187 -5.80 -5.57 -4.91
C LEU A 187 -6.47 -6.83 -4.34
N SER A 188 -7.30 -7.51 -5.13
CA SER A 188 -7.90 -8.80 -4.75
C SER A 188 -6.83 -9.87 -4.54
N ASP A 189 -5.70 -9.76 -5.23
CA ASP A 189 -4.53 -10.64 -5.10
C ASP A 189 -3.78 -10.47 -3.77
N PHE A 190 -4.11 -9.43 -3.00
CA PHE A 190 -3.66 -9.20 -1.63
C PHE A 190 -4.71 -9.60 -0.58
N GLY A 191 -5.83 -10.19 -1.02
CA GLY A 191 -6.93 -10.63 -0.18
C GLY A 191 -7.97 -9.56 0.14
N LEU A 192 -7.94 -8.42 -0.56
CA LEU A 192 -8.98 -7.40 -0.39
C LEU A 192 -10.26 -7.81 -1.12
N SER A 193 -11.40 -7.51 -0.51
CA SER A 193 -12.72 -7.62 -1.14
C SER A 193 -13.00 -6.41 -2.03
N SER A 194 -13.91 -6.57 -3.00
CA SER A 194 -14.36 -5.45 -3.86
C SER A 194 -14.89 -4.29 -3.01
N GLY A 195 -14.43 -3.07 -3.30
CA GLY A 195 -14.79 -1.86 -2.57
C GLY A 195 -13.96 -1.59 -1.30
N GLU A 196 -13.18 -2.55 -0.80
CA GLU A 196 -12.13 -2.24 0.18
C GLU A 196 -11.07 -1.36 -0.48
N SER A 197 -10.36 -0.55 0.30
CA SER A 197 -9.37 0.38 -0.24
C SER A 197 -8.02 0.20 0.46
N ILE A 198 -6.96 0.71 -0.17
CA ILE A 198 -5.63 0.81 0.45
C ILE A 198 -5.24 2.27 0.68
N SER A 199 -4.45 2.51 1.71
CA SER A 199 -3.95 3.84 2.08
C SER A 199 -2.46 4.04 1.75
N ALA A 200 -1.71 2.95 1.58
CA ALA A 200 -0.28 2.99 1.28
C ALA A 200 0.17 1.71 0.58
N ILE A 201 1.30 1.83 -0.12
CA ILE A 201 2.00 0.74 -0.80
C ILE A 201 3.44 0.72 -0.28
N ARG A 202 3.94 -0.45 0.09
CA ARG A 202 5.36 -0.69 0.38
C ARG A 202 6.00 -1.44 -0.76
N ILE A 203 7.13 -0.94 -1.24
CA ILE A 203 7.92 -1.53 -2.32
C ILE A 203 9.30 -1.85 -1.75
N ARG A 204 9.78 -3.07 -1.97
CA ARG A 204 11.05 -3.56 -1.41
C ARG A 204 11.83 -4.39 -2.41
N ASN A 205 13.16 -4.39 -2.24
CA ASN A 205 14.02 -5.29 -2.99
C ASN A 205 13.72 -6.75 -2.61
N ILE A 206 13.99 -7.67 -3.54
CA ILE A 206 13.87 -9.12 -3.34
C ILE A 206 15.26 -9.75 -3.19
N PHE A 207 15.34 -10.86 -2.47
CA PHE A 207 16.55 -11.66 -2.34
C PHE A 207 16.43 -12.88 -3.26
N ASN A 208 17.38 -13.11 -4.16
CA ASN A 208 17.31 -14.27 -5.06
C ASN A 208 17.99 -15.52 -4.49
N GLY A 209 17.82 -16.64 -5.22
CA GLY A 209 18.38 -17.96 -4.92
C GLY A 209 19.90 -18.05 -4.76
N ASP A 210 20.66 -17.03 -5.18
CA ASP A 210 22.12 -17.00 -4.99
C ASP A 210 22.48 -16.58 -3.55
N ALA A 211 21.51 -16.05 -2.79
CA ALA A 211 21.62 -15.76 -1.35
C ALA A 211 21.69 -17.04 -0.47
N GLY A 212 21.65 -18.24 -1.06
CA GLY A 212 21.65 -19.49 -0.32
C GLY A 212 20.34 -19.72 0.44
N SER A 213 20.42 -20.06 1.73
CA SER A 213 19.27 -20.46 2.55
C SER A 213 18.24 -19.35 2.81
N SER A 214 18.55 -18.10 2.50
CA SER A 214 17.72 -16.93 2.82
C SER A 214 17.16 -16.19 1.60
N ALA A 215 17.17 -16.81 0.42
CA ALA A 215 16.49 -16.28 -0.75
C ALA A 215 15.00 -16.05 -0.45
N ASP A 216 14.40 -15.04 -1.06
CA ASP A 216 12.96 -14.99 -1.16
C ASP A 216 12.48 -16.08 -2.12
N LYS A 217 11.28 -16.59 -1.85
CA LYS A 217 10.54 -17.55 -2.68
C LYS A 217 9.13 -17.03 -2.93
N VAL A 218 8.37 -17.73 -3.76
CA VAL A 218 6.94 -17.44 -3.99
C VAL A 218 6.08 -18.68 -3.80
N ALA A 219 4.83 -18.46 -3.43
CA ALA A 219 3.86 -19.53 -3.20
C ALA A 219 3.41 -20.25 -4.49
N ASN A 220 3.53 -19.62 -5.67
CA ASN A 220 3.03 -20.15 -6.93
C ASN A 220 4.19 -20.69 -7.81
N SER A 221 3.98 -21.85 -8.42
CA SER A 221 4.96 -22.56 -9.26
C SER A 221 5.34 -21.85 -10.56
N SER A 222 4.55 -20.84 -10.96
CA SER A 222 4.87 -19.94 -12.06
C SER A 222 6.17 -19.16 -11.83
N GLY A 223 6.51 -18.85 -10.58
CA GLY A 223 7.65 -18.02 -10.20
C GLY A 223 7.29 -16.58 -9.81
N GLN A 224 5.99 -16.26 -9.67
CA GLN A 224 5.47 -15.02 -9.10
C GLN A 224 4.41 -15.27 -8.00
N GLY A 225 3.82 -14.23 -7.42
CA GLY A 225 2.77 -14.28 -6.39
C GLY A 225 3.27 -13.93 -4.98
N ARG A 226 2.55 -14.40 -3.95
CA ARG A 226 2.87 -14.15 -2.53
C ARG A 226 4.31 -14.57 -2.23
N VAL A 227 5.10 -13.64 -1.71
CA VAL A 227 6.50 -13.84 -1.33
C VAL A 227 6.58 -14.59 -0.01
N ILE A 228 7.42 -15.61 0.04
CA ILE A 228 7.72 -16.45 1.21
C ILE A 228 9.19 -16.25 1.56
N THR A 229 9.46 -15.70 2.73
CA THR A 229 10.83 -15.47 3.22
C THR A 229 11.39 -16.73 3.90
N GLY A 230 12.72 -16.82 4.04
CA GLY A 230 13.40 -18.02 4.58
C GLY A 230 12.93 -18.50 5.97
N SER A 231 12.38 -17.61 6.80
CA SER A 231 11.84 -17.93 8.11
C SER A 231 10.32 -18.17 8.13
N SER A 232 9.65 -17.98 7.00
CA SER A 232 8.19 -18.11 6.89
C SER A 232 7.76 -19.57 6.81
N GLU A 233 6.56 -19.86 7.32
CA GLU A 233 5.88 -21.13 7.08
C GLU A 233 5.72 -21.38 5.57
N GLY A 234 5.91 -22.63 5.14
CA GLY A 234 5.83 -23.03 3.74
C GLY A 234 7.07 -22.73 2.89
N TYR A 235 8.15 -22.18 3.46
CA TYR A 235 9.36 -21.86 2.70
C TYR A 235 10.03 -23.09 2.05
N SER A 236 9.99 -24.25 2.69
CA SER A 236 10.58 -25.49 2.16
C SER A 236 9.89 -26.00 0.90
N THR A 237 8.59 -25.70 0.73
CA THR A 237 7.78 -26.11 -0.42
C THR A 237 7.53 -24.98 -1.42
N ALA A 238 7.90 -23.74 -1.08
CA ALA A 238 7.80 -22.58 -1.96
C ALA A 238 8.76 -22.67 -3.17
N TYR A 239 8.45 -21.88 -4.21
CA TYR A 239 9.11 -21.90 -5.50
C TYR A 239 10.10 -20.73 -5.67
N ARG A 240 11.11 -20.90 -6.51
CA ARG A 240 12.07 -19.83 -6.83
C ARG A 240 11.37 -18.69 -7.60
N LEU A 241 11.70 -17.43 -7.29
CA LEU A 241 11.29 -16.28 -8.10
C LEU A 241 11.87 -16.40 -9.51
N ARG A 242 11.09 -16.00 -10.52
CA ARG A 242 11.52 -15.98 -11.92
C ARG A 242 11.38 -14.58 -12.50
N SER A 243 12.22 -14.23 -13.46
CA SER A 243 12.13 -12.92 -14.15
C SER A 243 10.94 -12.83 -15.10
N ALA A 244 10.44 -13.97 -15.59
CA ALA A 244 9.21 -14.10 -16.34
C ALA A 244 8.74 -15.58 -16.35
N ALA A 245 7.53 -15.83 -16.85
CA ALA A 245 6.98 -17.17 -16.97
C ALA A 245 7.92 -18.10 -17.76
N GLY A 246 8.27 -19.24 -17.14
CA GLY A 246 9.17 -20.23 -17.74
C GLY A 246 10.64 -19.80 -17.88
N LYS A 247 11.03 -18.62 -17.39
CA LYS A 247 12.43 -18.16 -17.40
C LYS A 247 13.18 -18.56 -16.14
N SER A 248 14.49 -18.30 -16.13
CA SER A 248 15.32 -18.45 -14.95
C SER A 248 14.98 -17.41 -13.88
N GLY A 249 15.45 -17.66 -12.66
CA GLY A 249 15.47 -16.63 -11.63
C GLY A 249 16.36 -15.45 -12.01
N PHE A 250 16.18 -14.35 -11.29
CA PHE A 250 17.06 -13.19 -11.34
C PHE A 250 18.51 -13.59 -11.06
N SER A 251 19.47 -12.90 -11.68
CA SER A 251 20.87 -12.92 -11.23
C SER A 251 21.01 -12.11 -9.94
N SER A 252 22.08 -12.34 -9.19
CA SER A 252 22.37 -11.60 -7.95
C SER A 252 22.62 -10.10 -8.17
N THR A 253 22.75 -9.66 -9.42
CA THR A 253 22.96 -8.28 -9.87
C THR A 253 21.69 -7.65 -10.47
N ARG A 254 20.51 -8.24 -10.20
CA ARG A 254 19.22 -7.80 -10.74
C ARG A 254 18.18 -7.94 -9.66
N LEU A 255 18.36 -7.19 -8.57
CA LEU A 255 17.57 -7.31 -7.35
C LEU A 255 17.21 -5.98 -6.71
N GLY A 256 17.59 -4.86 -7.32
CA GLY A 256 17.47 -3.55 -6.73
C GLY A 256 16.64 -2.62 -7.60
N GLY A 257 15.35 -2.96 -7.74
CA GLY A 257 14.49 -2.26 -8.69
C GLY A 257 14.57 -0.74 -8.59
N ASP A 258 14.67 -0.10 -9.75
CA ASP A 258 14.82 1.33 -9.92
C ASP A 258 13.46 2.02 -10.06
N ILE A 259 12.78 2.24 -8.93
CA ILE A 259 11.37 2.67 -8.92
C ILE A 259 11.24 4.14 -9.31
N VAL A 260 10.55 4.43 -10.42
CA VAL A 260 10.40 5.79 -10.93
C VAL A 260 9.04 6.41 -10.63
N TYR A 261 7.95 5.63 -10.69
CA TYR A 261 6.59 6.17 -10.57
C TYR A 261 5.60 5.13 -10.07
N VAL A 262 4.55 5.58 -9.37
CA VAL A 262 3.45 4.72 -8.91
C VAL A 262 2.14 5.46 -9.11
N ALA A 263 1.17 4.80 -9.75
CA ALA A 263 -0.12 5.40 -10.02
C ALA A 263 -1.28 4.41 -9.83
N GLY A 264 -2.40 4.93 -9.30
CA GLY A 264 -3.68 4.24 -9.32
C GLY A 264 -4.25 4.21 -10.75
N LEU A 265 -4.69 3.04 -11.18
CA LEU A 265 -5.41 2.81 -12.43
C LEU A 265 -6.91 3.12 -12.28
N ARG A 266 -7.32 3.54 -11.09
CA ARG A 266 -8.66 4.05 -10.75
C ARG A 266 -8.55 5.34 -9.99
N ASN A 267 -9.68 6.06 -9.93
CA ASN A 267 -9.80 7.27 -9.14
C ASN A 267 -9.50 6.98 -7.68
N VAL A 268 -8.54 7.72 -7.14
CA VAL A 268 -8.35 7.77 -5.69
C VAL A 268 -9.48 8.55 -5.06
N GLU A 269 -9.88 8.12 -3.87
CA GLU A 269 -11.05 8.64 -3.17
C GLU A 269 -10.63 9.24 -1.84
N ALA A 270 -11.40 10.23 -1.38
CA ALA A 270 -11.27 10.68 0.00
C ALA A 270 -11.63 9.52 0.93
N SER A 271 -10.69 9.13 1.80
CA SER A 271 -10.92 8.08 2.78
C SER A 271 -12.03 8.52 3.73
N VAL A 272 -13.13 7.78 3.70
CA VAL A 272 -14.18 7.93 4.70
C VAL A 272 -13.63 7.31 5.98
N SER A 273 -13.18 8.14 6.91
CA SER A 273 -12.94 7.67 8.27
C SER A 273 -14.29 7.27 8.84
N LEU A 274 -14.59 5.97 8.80
CA LEU A 274 -15.65 5.42 9.62
C LEU A 274 -15.22 5.71 11.05
N ALA A 275 -15.95 6.61 11.72
CA ALA A 275 -15.75 6.83 13.14
C ALA A 275 -15.68 5.46 13.80
N ALA A 276 -14.68 5.25 14.66
CA ALA A 276 -14.56 3.99 15.38
C ALA A 276 -15.95 3.62 15.92
N PRO A 277 -16.42 2.38 15.72
CA PRO A 277 -17.73 2.00 16.23
C PRO A 277 -17.77 2.43 17.69
N PRO A 278 -18.86 3.10 18.13
CA PRO A 278 -18.93 3.66 19.48
C PRO A 278 -18.45 2.58 20.44
N SER A 279 -17.42 2.91 21.24
CA SER A 279 -16.79 1.96 22.16
C SER A 279 -17.88 1.11 22.78
N ALA A 280 -17.78 -0.21 22.60
CA ALA A 280 -18.82 -1.15 22.98
C ALA A 280 -19.41 -0.71 24.32
N VAL A 281 -20.74 -0.51 24.35
CA VAL A 281 -21.46 -0.15 25.57
C VAL A 281 -20.88 -1.01 26.68
N PRO A 282 -20.32 -0.41 27.75
CA PRO A 282 -19.64 -1.18 28.79
C PRO A 282 -20.58 -2.31 29.18
N GLU A 283 -20.11 -3.56 29.08
CA GLU A 283 -20.94 -4.70 29.46
C GLU A 283 -21.52 -4.39 30.84
N PRO A 284 -22.83 -4.59 31.04
CA PRO A 284 -23.43 -4.34 32.34
C PRO A 284 -22.60 -5.11 33.36
N ALA A 285 -21.99 -4.39 34.30
CA ALA A 285 -21.10 -4.98 35.28
C ALA A 285 -21.81 -6.21 35.86
N SER A 286 -21.26 -7.40 35.58
CA SER A 286 -21.78 -8.66 36.08
C SER A 286 -21.92 -8.51 37.58
N MET A 287 -23.15 -8.33 38.04
CA MET A 287 -23.46 -8.15 39.44
C MET A 287 -23.18 -9.50 40.10
N ILE A 288 -21.99 -9.68 40.66
CA ILE A 288 -21.63 -10.86 41.44
C ILE A 288 -22.54 -10.84 42.67
N LEU A 289 -23.63 -11.60 42.61
CA LEU A 289 -24.48 -11.86 43.76
C LEU A 289 -23.70 -12.79 44.70
N ILE A 290 -23.03 -12.23 45.70
CA ILE A 290 -22.41 -12.99 46.79
C ILE A 290 -23.54 -13.57 47.63
N GLY A 291 -24.02 -14.75 47.24
CA GLY A 291 -24.88 -15.59 48.07
C GLY A 291 -24.04 -16.23 49.16
N SER A 292 -24.05 -15.64 50.36
CA SER A 292 -23.57 -16.23 51.61
C SER A 292 -24.48 -17.40 52.02
N GLY A 293 -24.35 -18.53 51.34
CA GLY A 293 -24.95 -19.81 51.70
C GLY A 293 -24.12 -20.53 52.76
N LEU A 294 -24.51 -20.32 54.01
CA LEU A 294 -24.08 -21.01 55.22
C LEU A 294 -24.17 -22.54 55.06
N PHE A 295 -23.04 -23.23 54.84
CA PHE A 295 -22.98 -24.69 54.93
C PHE A 295 -22.84 -25.12 56.40
N LEU A 296 -23.92 -25.65 56.96
CA LEU A 296 -23.96 -26.29 58.28
C LEU A 296 -23.39 -27.72 58.14
N ILE A 297 -22.18 -27.97 58.64
CA ILE A 297 -21.61 -29.33 58.73
C ILE A 297 -22.23 -30.01 59.96
N ALA A 298 -23.22 -30.88 59.73
CA ALA A 298 -23.76 -31.76 60.77
C ALA A 298 -22.79 -32.91 61.05
N LYS A 299 -22.30 -32.94 62.29
CA LYS A 299 -21.45 -33.98 62.87
C LYS A 299 -22.32 -35.21 63.17
N PHE A 300 -22.25 -36.27 62.37
CA PHE A 300 -22.75 -37.58 62.77
C PHE A 300 -21.59 -38.45 63.25
N GLY A 301 -21.53 -38.65 64.56
CA GLY A 301 -20.74 -39.71 65.19
C GLY A 301 -21.62 -40.94 65.47
N ALA A 302 -20.99 -42.11 65.42
CA ALA A 302 -21.33 -43.40 66.06
C ALA A 302 -20.83 -44.54 65.16
N LYS A 303 -20.34 -45.69 65.60
CA LYS A 303 -19.94 -46.25 66.91
C LYS A 303 -19.39 -47.64 66.57
N ALA A 304 -18.37 -48.09 67.29
CA ALA A 304 -17.71 -49.39 67.13
C ALA A 304 -18.64 -50.60 67.41
N LEU A 305 -18.32 -51.74 66.80
CA LEU A 305 -18.52 -53.16 67.20
C LEU A 305 -17.84 -54.00 66.08
N GLY A 306 -16.91 -54.93 66.26
CA GLY A 306 -16.46 -55.69 67.42
C GLY A 306 -16.52 -57.19 67.11
N LYS A 307 -15.43 -57.77 66.62
CA LYS A 307 -14.84 -59.10 66.95
C LYS A 307 -13.83 -59.53 65.88
#